data_AF-M1N8D6-F1
#
_entry.id   AF-M1N8D6-F1
#
_cell.length_a   1.000
_cell.length_b   1.000
_cell.length_c   1.000
_cell.angle_alpha   90.00
_cell.angle_beta   90.00
_cell.angle_gamma   90.00
#
_symmetry.space_group_name_H-M   'P 1'
#
loop_
_entity.id
_entity.type
_entity.pdbx_description
1 polymer ?
#
loop_
_entity_poly.entity_id
_entity_poly.type
_entity_poly.pdbx_seq_one_letter_code
_entity_poly.pdbx_strand_id
1 'polypeptide(L)'
;MLNLVDENIITFERLPYYLCKGYNLTITYSDGIEETIYIENTKSANYIREKKELEYNAGLLWTLPADIYAENASEIKVYVNNVQINTNYYNYNIASRMMSIDVLNITANDIIEVEFDTDKMQYTHSSEKTCTYYIYPIFRNNYKIGQHTKL
;
A
#
# COMPACT_ATOMS: atom_id res chain seq x y z
N MET A 1 31.55 -17.07 -15.86
CA MET A 1 30.43 -17.42 -14.96
C MET A 1 29.65 -16.13 -14.79
N LEU A 2 28.42 -16.03 -15.30
CA LEU A 2 27.58 -14.84 -15.06
C LEU A 2 27.05 -14.97 -13.64
N ASN A 3 27.45 -14.06 -12.77
CA ASN A 3 26.80 -13.93 -11.47
C ASN A 3 25.45 -13.26 -11.72
N LEU A 4 24.38 -14.01 -11.53
CA LEU A 4 23.03 -13.47 -11.53
C LEU A 4 22.80 -12.85 -10.15
N VAL A 5 22.59 -11.53 -10.14
CA VAL A 5 22.20 -10.80 -8.94
C VAL A 5 20.67 -10.73 -8.95
N ASP A 6 20.04 -11.16 -7.87
CA ASP A 6 18.60 -11.05 -7.72
C ASP A 6 18.25 -9.65 -7.22
N GLU A 7 17.34 -8.97 -7.93
CA GLU A 7 16.76 -7.70 -7.48
C GLU A 7 15.49 -7.99 -6.67
N ASN A 8 15.50 -7.58 -5.40
CA ASN A 8 14.37 -7.71 -4.49
C ASN A 8 13.76 -6.33 -4.25
N ILE A 9 12.48 -6.16 -4.61
CA ILE A 9 11.72 -4.94 -4.32
C ILE A 9 11.01 -5.13 -2.99
N ILE A 10 11.44 -4.40 -1.96
CA ILE A 10 10.80 -4.39 -0.65
C ILE A 10 9.78 -3.25 -0.63
N THR A 11 8.51 -3.59 -0.43
CA THR A 11 7.40 -2.63 -0.34
C THR A 11 6.85 -2.58 1.09
N PHE A 12 6.63 -1.38 1.64
CA PHE A 12 6.19 -1.20 3.02
C PHE A 12 5.39 0.08 3.24
N GLU A 13 4.59 0.11 4.30
CA GLU A 13 3.70 1.23 4.63
C GLU A 13 4.45 2.55 4.86
N ARG A 14 4.00 3.62 4.19
CA ARG A 14 4.50 4.97 4.44
C ARG A 14 3.75 5.61 5.61
N LEU A 15 4.47 5.94 6.66
CA LEU A 15 3.94 6.70 7.79
C LEU A 15 3.98 8.20 7.44
N PRO A 16 3.03 9.00 7.95
CA PRO A 16 3.00 10.43 7.68
C PRO A 16 4.35 11.11 7.96
N TYR A 17 4.81 11.96 7.03
CA TYR A 17 6.14 12.60 7.11
C TYR A 17 6.39 13.38 8.40
N TYR A 18 5.34 14.00 8.96
CA TYR A 18 5.42 14.73 10.22
C TYR A 18 5.64 13.83 11.45
N LEU A 19 5.31 12.54 11.35
CA LEU A 19 5.44 11.55 12.43
C LEU A 19 6.75 10.76 12.31
N CYS A 20 7.09 10.32 11.10
CA CYS A 20 8.22 9.43 10.84
C CYS A 20 9.35 10.16 10.08
N LYS A 21 10.58 10.08 10.59
CA LYS A 21 11.79 10.65 9.97
C LYS A 21 12.27 9.80 8.80
N GLY A 22 12.21 8.48 8.96
CA GLY A 22 12.75 7.49 8.03
C GLY A 22 12.63 6.10 8.62
N TYR A 23 13.26 5.13 8.00
CA TYR A 23 13.17 3.72 8.34
C TYR A 23 14.57 3.12 8.41
N ASN A 24 14.78 2.20 9.34
CA ASN A 24 15.90 1.29 9.30
C ASN A 24 15.43 -0.01 8.63
N LEU A 25 16.06 -0.36 7.51
CA LEU A 25 15.94 -1.64 6.85
C LEU A 25 17.11 -2.52 7.30
N THR A 26 16.84 -3.55 8.08
CA THR A 26 17.81 -4.58 8.44
C THR A 26 17.71 -5.73 7.44
N ILE A 27 18.86 -6.08 6.86
CA ILE A 27 19.02 -7.14 5.87
C ILE A 27 19.86 -8.23 6.53
N THR A 28 19.30 -9.43 6.69
CA THR A 28 20.01 -10.60 7.20
C THR A 28 20.29 -11.54 6.03
N TYR A 29 21.54 -11.69 5.66
CA TYR A 29 22.00 -12.60 4.60
C TYR A 29 21.98 -14.06 5.09
N SER A 30 21.89 -15.01 4.16
CA SER A 30 21.87 -16.44 4.48
C SER A 30 23.13 -16.97 5.17
N ASP A 31 24.24 -16.22 5.14
CA ASP A 31 25.49 -16.52 5.85
C ASP A 31 25.55 -15.90 7.26
N GLY A 32 24.48 -15.23 7.69
CA GLY A 32 24.35 -14.61 9.01
C GLY A 32 24.94 -13.21 9.11
N ILE A 33 25.47 -12.63 8.03
CA ILE A 33 25.86 -11.21 8.02
C ILE A 33 24.61 -10.35 8.08
N GLU A 34 24.68 -9.26 8.83
CA GLU A 34 23.60 -8.27 8.93
C GLU A 34 24.09 -6.90 8.44
N GLU A 35 23.27 -6.25 7.63
CA GLU A 35 23.43 -4.86 7.22
C GLU A 35 22.20 -4.07 7.67
N THR A 36 22.39 -2.80 8.06
CA THR A 36 21.27 -1.89 8.33
C THR A 36 21.41 -0.64 7.48
N ILE A 37 20.37 -0.36 6.70
CA ILE A 37 20.30 0.77 5.78
C ILE A 37 19.25 1.75 6.28
N TYR A 38 19.58 3.03 6.28
CA TYR A 38 18.62 4.09 6.55
C TYR A 38 17.93 4.53 5.25
N ILE A 39 16.60 4.53 5.26
CA ILE A 39 15.74 5.01 4.17
C ILE A 39 15.02 6.26 4.66
N GLU A 40 15.24 7.41 4.02
CA GLU A 40 14.55 8.64 4.38
C GLU A 40 13.06 8.55 4.05
N ASN A 41 12.19 9.01 4.97
CA ASN A 41 10.77 9.11 4.69
C ASN A 41 10.54 10.30 3.75
N THR A 42 9.90 10.08 2.61
CA THR A 42 9.64 11.15 1.64
C THR A 42 8.54 12.10 2.15
N LYS A 43 8.66 13.38 1.80
CA LYS A 43 7.59 14.37 2.08
C LYS A 43 6.34 14.05 1.26
N SER A 44 6.53 13.81 -0.03
CA SER A 44 5.47 13.46 -0.96
C SER A 44 5.08 12.00 -0.80
N ALA A 45 3.80 11.71 -1.01
CA ALA A 45 3.29 10.35 -1.10
C ALA A 45 3.90 9.62 -2.31
N ASN A 46 4.03 8.31 -2.19
CA ASN A 46 4.51 7.44 -3.25
C ASN A 46 3.43 6.41 -3.57
N TYR A 47 2.86 6.53 -4.77
CA TYR A 47 1.67 5.78 -5.15
C TYR A 47 2.04 4.46 -5.78
N ILE A 48 1.61 3.37 -5.15
CA ILE A 48 1.68 2.02 -5.71
C ILE A 48 0.28 1.55 -6.01
N ARG A 49 0.11 1.05 -7.22
CA ARG A 49 -1.14 0.47 -7.69
C ARG A 49 -1.30 -0.94 -7.13
N GLU A 50 -2.37 -1.18 -6.38
CA GLU A 50 -2.67 -2.49 -5.82
C GLU A 50 -4.03 -2.98 -6.30
N LYS A 51 -4.14 -4.30 -6.47
CA LYS A 51 -5.40 -4.99 -6.76
C LYS A 51 -5.85 -5.76 -5.53
N LYS A 52 -7.15 -5.69 -5.25
CA LYS A 52 -7.76 -6.46 -4.17
C LYS A 52 -9.06 -7.07 -4.63
N GLU A 53 -9.18 -8.37 -4.43
CA GLU A 53 -10.44 -9.08 -4.59
C GLU A 53 -11.41 -8.70 -3.47
N LEU A 54 -12.67 -8.50 -3.84
CA LEU A 54 -13.76 -8.19 -2.94
C LEU A 54 -14.67 -9.42 -2.84
N GLU A 55 -15.01 -9.79 -1.61
CA GLU A 55 -15.99 -10.85 -1.36
C GLU A 55 -17.33 -10.47 -1.97
N TYR A 56 -17.98 -11.41 -2.66
CA TYR A 56 -19.30 -11.18 -3.25
C TYR A 56 -20.31 -10.67 -2.21
N ASN A 57 -21.04 -9.61 -2.56
CA ASN A 57 -22.15 -9.10 -1.75
C ASN A 57 -23.42 -9.02 -2.61
N ALA A 58 -24.49 -9.70 -2.19
CA ALA A 58 -25.77 -9.70 -2.88
C ALA A 58 -26.44 -8.31 -2.95
N GLY A 59 -26.10 -7.39 -2.04
CA GLY A 59 -26.52 -5.99 -2.11
C GLY A 59 -25.74 -5.15 -3.13
N LEU A 60 -24.79 -5.76 -3.84
CA LEU A 60 -23.85 -5.13 -4.78
C LEU A 60 -23.18 -3.89 -4.17
N LEU A 61 -22.85 -3.98 -2.89
CA LEU A 61 -22.32 -2.89 -2.10
C LEU A 61 -21.11 -3.40 -1.30
N TRP A 62 -19.94 -2.87 -1.59
CA TRP A 62 -18.69 -3.30 -1.00
C TRP A 62 -18.06 -2.21 -0.14
N THR A 63 -17.40 -2.63 0.93
CA THR A 63 -16.52 -1.74 1.70
C THR A 63 -15.19 -1.64 0.98
N LEU A 64 -14.77 -0.42 0.68
CA LEU A 64 -13.47 -0.15 0.10
C LEU A 64 -12.36 -0.37 1.14
N PRO A 65 -11.17 -0.83 0.71
CA PRO A 65 -10.01 -0.94 1.59
C PRO A 65 -9.68 0.38 2.32
N ALA A 66 -9.20 0.26 3.57
CA ALA A 66 -8.97 1.40 4.45
C ALA A 66 -7.74 2.24 4.07
N ASP A 67 -6.85 1.65 3.29
CA ASP A 67 -5.54 2.10 2.84
C ASP A 67 -5.56 2.76 1.45
N ILE A 68 -6.74 2.89 0.82
CA ILE A 68 -6.89 3.70 -0.39
C ILE A 68 -6.40 5.11 -0.11
N TYR A 69 -5.37 5.53 -0.85
CA TYR A 69 -4.92 6.90 -0.85
C TYR A 69 -5.75 7.70 -1.84
N ALA A 70 -6.30 8.83 -1.39
CA ALA A 70 -7.26 9.61 -2.16
C ALA A 70 -6.96 11.12 -2.12
N GLU A 71 -5.71 11.53 -2.36
CA GLU A 71 -5.48 12.94 -2.75
C GLU A 71 -5.70 13.12 -4.26
N ASN A 72 -6.80 13.81 -4.56
CA ASN A 72 -7.13 14.53 -5.77
C ASN A 72 -7.39 13.80 -7.09
N ALA A 73 -6.96 12.56 -7.35
CA ALA A 73 -7.36 11.87 -8.61
C ALA A 73 -7.04 10.37 -8.72
N SER A 74 -6.82 9.65 -7.62
CA SER A 74 -6.56 8.20 -7.73
C SER A 74 -7.83 7.47 -8.18
N GLU A 75 -7.96 7.25 -9.50
CA GLU A 75 -9.10 6.57 -10.10
C GLU A 75 -9.12 5.12 -9.59
N ILE A 76 -10.08 4.80 -8.71
CA ILE A 76 -10.40 3.41 -8.40
C ILE A 76 -10.90 2.79 -9.70
N LYS A 77 -10.28 1.68 -10.14
CA LYS A 77 -10.78 0.88 -11.25
C LYS A 77 -11.42 -0.39 -10.72
N VAL A 78 -12.52 -0.78 -11.33
CA VAL A 78 -13.26 -1.98 -10.94
C VAL A 78 -13.18 -2.99 -12.07
N TYR A 79 -12.95 -4.25 -11.70
CA TYR A 79 -12.88 -5.38 -12.61
C TYR A 79 -13.91 -6.41 -12.20
N VAL A 80 -14.60 -6.98 -13.19
CA VAL A 80 -15.48 -8.14 -13.01
C VAL A 80 -14.96 -9.22 -13.95
N ASN A 81 -14.57 -10.37 -13.41
CA ASN A 81 -13.97 -11.48 -14.16
C ASN A 81 -12.79 -11.03 -15.04
N ASN A 82 -11.85 -10.27 -14.47
CA ASN A 82 -10.70 -9.66 -15.15
C ASN A 82 -11.02 -8.62 -16.24
N VAL A 83 -12.29 -8.24 -16.42
CA VAL A 83 -12.69 -7.18 -17.36
C VAL A 83 -12.91 -5.89 -16.59
N GLN A 84 -12.15 -4.85 -16.93
CA GLN A 84 -12.38 -3.52 -16.38
C GLN A 84 -13.75 -3.00 -16.83
N ILE A 85 -14.60 -2.65 -15.86
CA ILE A 85 -15.89 -2.03 -16.15
C ILE A 85 -15.75 -0.51 -16.25
N ASN A 86 -16.60 0.12 -17.06
CA ASN A 86 -16.60 1.56 -17.24
C ASN A 86 -17.03 2.28 -15.95
N THR A 87 -16.48 3.47 -15.68
CA THR A 87 -16.84 4.33 -14.53
C THR A 87 -18.33 4.66 -14.45
N ASN A 88 -19.07 4.60 -15.55
CA ASN A 88 -20.53 4.77 -15.54
C ASN A 88 -21.30 3.59 -14.93
N TYR A 89 -20.65 2.45 -14.69
CA TYR A 89 -21.27 1.23 -14.18
C TYR A 89 -20.95 0.95 -12.72
N TYR A 90 -20.22 1.84 -12.04
CA TYR A 90 -20.00 1.72 -10.62
C TYR A 90 -19.89 3.10 -10.00
N ASN A 91 -20.29 3.18 -8.74
CA ASN A 91 -20.18 4.37 -7.93
C ASN A 91 -19.31 4.06 -6.72
N TYR A 92 -18.52 5.02 -6.30
CA TYR A 92 -17.81 4.91 -5.02
C TYR A 92 -17.81 6.22 -4.28
N ASN A 93 -17.77 6.10 -2.96
CA ASN A 93 -17.68 7.22 -2.05
C ASN A 93 -16.52 6.95 -1.10
N ILE A 94 -15.45 7.73 -1.25
CA ILE A 94 -14.24 7.64 -0.43
C ILE A 94 -14.54 7.97 1.04
N ALA A 95 -15.41 8.96 1.30
CA ALA A 95 -15.72 9.38 2.66
C ALA A 95 -16.47 8.31 3.45
N SER A 96 -17.43 7.63 2.82
CA SER A 96 -18.12 6.49 3.43
C SER A 96 -17.39 5.16 3.23
N ARG A 97 -16.33 5.13 2.40
CA ARG A 97 -15.61 3.91 1.98
C ARG A 97 -16.51 2.83 1.41
N MET A 98 -17.48 3.24 0.60
CA MET A 98 -18.43 2.32 -0.01
C MET A 98 -18.31 2.36 -1.53
N MET A 99 -18.52 1.22 -2.18
CA MET A 99 -18.60 1.10 -3.62
C MET A 99 -19.82 0.27 -4.01
N SER A 100 -20.54 0.66 -5.05
CA SER A 100 -21.59 -0.13 -5.66
C SER A 100 -21.32 -0.36 -7.14
N ILE A 101 -21.80 -1.48 -7.68
CA ILE A 101 -21.73 -1.77 -9.11
C ILE A 101 -23.16 -1.88 -9.64
N ASP A 102 -23.47 -1.10 -10.68
CA ASP A 102 -24.82 -0.94 -11.23
C ASP A 102 -25.07 -1.86 -12.44
N VAL A 103 -24.24 -2.90 -12.63
CA VAL A 103 -24.38 -3.88 -13.72
C VAL A 103 -25.36 -4.98 -13.31
N LEU A 104 -26.39 -5.21 -14.15
CA LEU A 104 -27.55 -6.06 -13.85
C LEU A 104 -27.30 -7.58 -13.74
N ASN A 105 -26.08 -8.08 -13.88
CA ASN A 105 -25.82 -9.52 -14.00
C ASN A 105 -24.64 -10.03 -13.14
N ILE A 106 -24.28 -9.35 -12.05
CA ILE A 106 -23.28 -9.88 -11.12
C ILE A 106 -23.88 -10.99 -10.27
N THR A 107 -23.18 -12.11 -10.19
CA THR A 107 -23.53 -13.33 -9.48
C THR A 107 -22.46 -13.72 -8.48
N ALA A 108 -22.76 -14.66 -7.59
CA ALA A 108 -21.82 -15.15 -6.60
C ALA A 108 -20.58 -15.88 -7.18
N ASN A 109 -20.61 -16.21 -8.47
CA ASN A 109 -19.48 -16.84 -9.15
C ASN A 109 -18.52 -15.83 -9.79
N ASP A 110 -18.90 -14.55 -9.83
CA ASP A 110 -18.09 -13.51 -10.45
C ASP A 110 -17.00 -13.04 -9.48
N ILE A 111 -15.78 -12.90 -10.02
CA ILE A 111 -14.64 -12.36 -9.28
C ILE A 111 -14.66 -10.85 -9.44
N ILE A 112 -14.69 -10.13 -8.32
CA ILE A 112 -14.74 -8.68 -8.30
C ILE A 112 -13.43 -8.18 -7.72
N GLU A 113 -12.72 -7.36 -8.48
CA GLU A 113 -11.47 -6.78 -8.01
C GLU A 113 -11.53 -5.26 -8.12
N VAL A 114 -10.90 -4.59 -7.16
CA VAL A 114 -10.65 -3.15 -7.21
C VAL A 114 -9.17 -2.89 -7.31
N GLU A 115 -8.81 -1.99 -8.21
CA GLU A 115 -7.45 -1.50 -8.38
C GLU A 115 -7.39 -0.03 -7.93
N PHE A 116 -6.52 0.29 -6.99
CA PHE A 116 -6.43 1.60 -6.37
C PHE A 116 -4.99 1.95 -5.99
N ASP A 117 -4.75 3.23 -5.72
CA ASP A 117 -3.44 3.68 -5.26
C ASP A 117 -3.34 3.56 -3.74
N THR A 118 -2.20 3.06 -3.28
CA THR A 118 -1.80 3.04 -1.88
C THR A 118 -0.52 3.84 -1.71
N ASP A 119 -0.36 4.47 -0.55
CA ASP A 119 0.83 5.25 -0.24
C ASP A 119 1.86 4.39 0.50
N LYS A 120 2.85 3.90 -0.25
CA LYS A 120 3.84 2.93 0.23
C LYS A 120 5.24 3.33 -0.22
N MET A 121 6.23 2.96 0.58
CA MET A 121 7.64 3.10 0.24
C MET A 121 8.13 1.84 -0.48
N GLN A 122 9.04 2.02 -1.44
CA GLN A 122 9.76 0.92 -2.08
C GLN A 122 11.26 1.12 -1.93
N TYR A 123 11.97 0.01 -1.73
CA TYR A 123 13.42 -0.04 -1.77
C TYR A 123 13.86 -1.24 -2.59
N THR A 124 14.78 -1.03 -3.53
CA THR A 124 15.37 -2.11 -4.33
C THR A 124 16.69 -2.52 -3.70
N HIS A 125 16.80 -3.79 -3.33
CA HIS A 125 18.03 -4.41 -2.85
C HIS A 125 18.48 -5.48 -3.83
N SER A 126 19.71 -5.36 -4.34
CA SER A 126 20.29 -6.30 -5.28
C SER A 126 21.33 -7.16 -4.55
N SER A 127 21.14 -8.49 -4.53
CA SER A 127 22.08 -9.42 -3.92
C SER A 127 22.10 -10.76 -4.62
N GLU A 128 23.26 -11.41 -4.64
CA GLU A 128 23.41 -12.82 -5.08
C GLU A 128 22.99 -13.82 -3.98
N LYS A 129 22.74 -13.32 -2.75
CA LYS A 129 22.40 -14.15 -1.59
C LYS A 129 20.93 -14.03 -1.25
N THR A 130 20.37 -15.12 -0.74
CA THR A 130 19.06 -15.10 -0.08
C THR A 130 19.12 -14.21 1.16
N CYS A 131 18.13 -13.32 1.31
CA CYS A 131 18.08 -12.34 2.37
C CYS A 131 16.71 -12.36 3.07
N THR A 132 16.71 -12.08 4.37
CA THR A 132 15.49 -11.72 5.14
C THR A 132 15.51 -10.23 5.44
N TYR A 133 14.36 -9.57 5.37
CA TYR A 133 14.24 -8.12 5.53
C TYR A 133 13.36 -7.76 6.73
N TYR A 134 13.81 -6.80 7.53
CA TYR A 134 13.02 -6.22 8.63
C TYR A 134 13.03 -4.69 8.52
N ILE A 135 11.87 -4.07 8.64
CA ILE A 135 11.72 -2.61 8.51
C ILE A 135 11.19 -2.03 9.81
N TYR A 136 11.91 -1.04 10.34
CA TYR A 136 11.55 -0.36 11.58
C TYR A 136 11.45 1.15 11.36
N PRO A 137 10.32 1.79 11.70
CA PRO A 137 10.17 3.24 11.58
C PRO A 137 11.00 3.97 12.64
N ILE A 138 11.57 5.11 12.24
CA ILE A 138 12.29 6.04 13.11
C ILE A 138 11.41 7.27 13.32
N PHE A 139 10.78 7.35 14.49
CA PHE A 139 9.88 8.45 14.82
C PHE A 139 10.65 9.75 15.13
N ARG A 140 10.03 10.90 14.82
CA ARG A 140 10.57 12.20 15.19
C ARG A 140 10.36 12.44 16.69
N ASN A 141 11.43 12.82 17.40
CA ASN A 141 11.41 13.04 18.86
C ASN A 141 10.39 14.09 19.36
N ASN A 142 9.86 14.94 18.47
CA ASN A 142 9.03 16.09 18.85
C ASN A 142 7.52 15.80 18.90
N TYR A 143 7.05 14.58 18.65
CA TYR A 143 5.62 14.24 18.75
C TYR A 143 5.19 13.81 20.17
N LYS A 144 5.77 14.42 21.21
CA LYS A 144 5.13 14.48 22.54
C LYS A 144 4.22 15.70 22.59
N ILE A 145 3.09 15.67 21.88
CA ILE A 145 2.01 16.64 22.12
C ILE A 145 1.28 16.14 23.37
N GLY A 146 1.43 16.84 24.50
CA GLY A 146 0.70 16.50 25.73
C GLY A 146 1.16 17.10 27.05
N GLN A 147 2.13 18.03 27.11
CA GLN A 147 2.36 18.82 28.31
C GLN A 147 2.16 20.31 28.01
N HIS A 148 0.90 20.74 28.03
CA HIS A 148 0.59 22.13 28.32
C HIS A 148 0.89 22.37 29.79
N THR A 149 2.05 22.92 30.12
CA THR A 149 2.24 23.57 31.42
C THR A 149 1.46 24.89 31.36
N LYS A 150 0.25 24.91 31.92
CA LYS A 150 -0.33 26.17 32.40
C LYS A 150 0.44 26.56 33.66
N LEU A 151 1.18 27.66 33.60
CA LEU A 151 1.46 28.51 34.74
C LEU A 151 0.75 29.83 34.50
#